data_AF-A0A8C5WNW3-F1
#
_entry.id   AF-A0A8C5WNW3-F1
#
_cell.length_a   1.000
_cell.length_b   1.000
_cell.length_c   1.000
_cell.angle_alpha   90.00
_cell.angle_beta   90.00
_cell.angle_gamma   90.00
#
_symmetry.space_group_name_H-M   'P 1'
#
loop_
_entity.id
_entity.type
_entity.pdbx_description
1 polymer ?
#
loop_
_entity_poly.entity_id
_entity_poly.type
_entity_poly.pdbx_seq_one_letter_code
_entity_poly.pdbx_strand_id
1 'polypeptide(L)'
;MKRECRLPTSLFLNLVHVCLVQANYAPYFFDNGASSSNGNMALFSLSEDTAVGTHVYTLNGTDPEGDPVTYGITFEAGARKYFAVDENYGNVTLIAELDREVQARRICFKILFSHSFRSDLVQSCPLLVTSSHLLFLRPLHLWLLPSSIPPLPITVFAFRPNSTLFLDFQNTPVGSSIFQIEAVDRDTGSGGSINYFLQNIHTNKFTIDRHSGVLRIKTGINLDYEKARTFFVTAVAKDGGGKLRGNHKVYSATTTITINVEDIQDTPPIFVGTPYYGYVYEDTLVGSEVITVVAIDGDRGKPNDIYYSIVNGNEGSFEINNATGAISVVKSPTKLKKEVYELKVQASEIGSEDNETAHTSTTVIIRVVDLNNHPPTFYGESGTQNQFEVTLYEHPLEGETLRGLKITVNDSDQGANAKFNLHLVGPGGIFRVVPQTVLNEAQVTIIVENSAAIDYEKFQDLTFKLLAVEVNTPEKFSSTADIVIHLLDTNDNIPKFSSDYYIAKIPENSPGGSNVVAVTAIDPDSGLWGELKYTIYGTGADLFLIHPSTGIIYTQPWAILDAEINSKYHFFVKAEDIEGKHSLAEVFITVLDVNDHSPEFSENIQEKTMIIGSPVKVEVGFCMEVCLTELQ
;
A
#
# COMPACT_ATOMS: atom_id res chain seq x y z
N MET A 1 -88.69 138.50 29.60
CA MET A 1 -88.88 139.58 30.59
C MET A 1 -88.76 138.98 31.97
N LYS A 2 -88.00 139.64 32.88
CA LYS A 2 -88.23 139.82 34.33
C LYS A 2 -89.26 138.86 34.98
N ARG A 3 -89.03 138.26 36.14
CA ARG A 3 -88.44 138.83 37.36
C ARG A 3 -88.38 137.76 38.46
N GLU A 4 -87.46 137.99 39.39
CA GLU A 4 -87.30 137.38 40.71
C GLU A 4 -88.59 137.36 41.56
N CYS A 5 -88.63 136.48 42.57
CA CYS A 5 -88.94 136.90 43.95
C CYS A 5 -88.35 135.93 45.00
N ARG A 6 -87.96 136.49 46.16
CA ARG A 6 -87.12 135.94 47.24
C ARG A 6 -87.89 135.20 48.35
N LEU A 7 -87.21 134.20 48.95
CA LEU A 7 -87.08 133.69 50.36
C LEU A 7 -88.03 134.18 51.49
N PRO A 8 -88.28 133.41 52.61
CA PRO A 8 -87.20 132.94 53.55
C PRO A 8 -87.39 131.68 54.48
N THR A 9 -86.23 131.21 55.00
CA THR A 9 -85.84 130.68 56.37
C THR A 9 -86.33 129.36 57.04
N SER A 10 -85.31 128.67 57.65
CA SER A 10 -85.28 127.84 58.92
C SER A 10 -85.80 126.38 58.89
N LEU A 11 -85.26 125.34 59.56
CA LEU A 11 -84.03 124.98 60.30
C LEU A 11 -84.20 123.48 60.76
N PHE A 12 -83.11 122.69 60.83
CA PHE A 12 -82.88 121.42 61.58
C PHE A 12 -83.44 120.03 61.18
N LEU A 13 -82.47 119.11 60.99
CA LEU A 13 -82.21 117.83 61.72
C LEU A 13 -82.06 116.55 60.85
N ASN A 14 -80.81 116.06 60.86
CA ASN A 14 -80.23 114.74 60.58
C ASN A 14 -81.14 113.50 60.39
N LEU A 15 -80.85 112.65 59.39
CA LEU A 15 -80.19 111.33 59.59
C LEU A 15 -79.80 110.64 58.25
N VAL A 16 -78.49 110.41 58.10
CA VAL A 16 -77.76 109.22 57.61
C VAL A 16 -78.16 108.51 56.28
N HIS A 17 -77.10 108.36 55.45
CA HIS A 17 -76.89 107.53 54.26
C HIS A 17 -77.55 106.15 54.23
N VAL A 18 -77.93 105.69 53.03
CA VAL A 18 -77.21 104.62 52.28
C VAL A 18 -77.66 104.69 50.81
N CYS A 19 -76.75 105.06 49.90
CA CYS A 19 -76.88 104.66 48.49
C CYS A 19 -76.71 103.14 48.45
N LEU A 20 -77.78 102.40 48.17
CA LEU A 20 -77.70 101.01 47.76
C LEU A 20 -76.98 100.97 46.41
N VAL A 21 -75.65 100.88 46.46
CA VAL A 21 -74.94 100.07 45.47
C VAL A 21 -75.54 98.68 45.67
N GLN A 22 -76.34 98.18 44.72
CA GLN A 22 -76.64 96.74 44.71
C GLN A 22 -75.29 96.05 44.78
N ALA A 23 -75.09 95.24 45.83
CA ALA A 23 -73.94 94.37 45.89
C ALA A 23 -74.05 93.47 44.65
N ASN A 24 -73.13 93.66 43.70
CA ASN A 24 -73.00 92.79 42.55
C ASN A 24 -72.38 91.48 43.07
N TYR A 25 -73.21 90.47 43.30
CA TYR A 25 -72.73 89.18 43.80
C TYR A 25 -72.06 88.41 42.65
N ALA A 26 -71.02 87.64 42.99
CA ALA A 26 -70.38 86.81 41.97
C ALA A 26 -71.37 85.73 41.48
N PRO A 27 -71.35 85.40 40.17
CA PRO A 27 -72.15 84.29 39.65
C PRO A 27 -71.82 83.01 40.41
N TYR A 28 -72.82 82.17 40.68
CA TYR A 28 -72.60 80.92 41.40
C TYR A 28 -72.82 79.69 40.50
N PHE A 29 -71.91 78.74 40.66
CA PHE A 29 -71.99 77.41 40.07
C PHE A 29 -72.77 76.48 41.00
N PHE A 30 -73.71 75.72 40.45
CA PHE A 30 -74.43 74.68 41.20
C PHE A 30 -74.20 73.31 40.58
N ASP A 31 -73.10 72.68 40.98
CA ASP A 31 -72.99 71.22 40.93
C ASP A 31 -74.03 70.65 41.91
N ASN A 32 -75.10 70.00 41.41
CA ASN A 32 -76.21 69.42 42.19
C ASN A 32 -77.33 70.36 42.70
N GLY A 33 -77.63 71.45 41.98
CA GLY A 33 -78.89 72.20 42.20
C GLY A 33 -80.13 71.34 41.88
N ALA A 34 -81.31 71.70 42.42
CA ALA A 34 -82.55 70.92 42.32
C ALA A 34 -83.02 70.59 40.88
N SER A 35 -82.43 71.25 39.87
CA SER A 35 -82.70 71.08 38.44
C SER A 35 -81.49 70.57 37.61
N SER A 36 -80.38 70.15 38.24
CA SER A 36 -79.17 69.71 37.52
C SER A 36 -79.20 68.20 37.20
N SER A 37 -79.11 67.86 35.90
CA SER A 37 -79.05 66.47 35.41
C SER A 37 -77.62 65.98 35.09
N ASN A 38 -76.60 66.82 35.26
CA ASN A 38 -75.29 66.62 34.62
C ASN A 38 -74.26 65.85 35.47
N GLY A 39 -74.62 65.37 36.66
CA GLY A 39 -73.73 64.60 37.54
C GLY A 39 -72.64 65.45 38.21
N ASN A 40 -71.86 64.86 39.12
CA ASN A 40 -70.85 65.57 39.91
C ASN A 40 -69.52 65.70 39.15
N MET A 41 -69.09 66.93 38.87
CA MET A 41 -67.86 67.17 38.11
C MET A 41 -66.59 66.77 38.89
N ALA A 42 -66.61 66.81 40.23
CA ALA A 42 -65.50 66.38 41.06
C ALA A 42 -65.26 64.85 41.05
N LEU A 43 -66.17 64.07 40.47
CA LEU A 43 -66.10 62.61 40.34
C LEU A 43 -66.10 62.13 38.88
N PHE A 44 -65.89 63.03 37.93
CA PHE A 44 -66.00 62.74 36.51
C PHE A 44 -64.74 62.03 35.96
N SER A 45 -64.92 60.96 35.20
CA SER A 45 -63.83 60.20 34.56
C SER A 45 -64.07 59.98 33.07
N LEU A 46 -63.03 60.14 32.24
CA LEU A 46 -63.04 59.88 30.79
C LEU A 46 -62.08 58.76 30.42
N SER A 47 -62.43 57.99 29.40
CA SER A 47 -61.55 56.96 28.84
C SER A 47 -60.51 57.56 27.88
N GLU A 48 -59.32 56.99 27.81
CA GLU A 48 -58.22 57.47 26.93
C GLU A 48 -58.57 57.36 25.43
N ASP A 49 -59.41 56.40 25.04
CA ASP A 49 -59.97 56.28 23.69
C ASP A 49 -61.15 57.23 23.39
N THR A 50 -61.49 58.16 24.31
CA THR A 50 -62.54 59.15 24.04
C THR A 50 -62.15 60.00 22.84
N ALA A 51 -62.94 59.94 21.77
CA ALA A 51 -62.65 60.66 20.55
C ALA A 51 -62.63 62.18 20.77
N VAL A 52 -61.67 62.87 20.13
CA VAL A 52 -61.64 64.33 20.07
C VAL A 52 -62.94 64.85 19.44
N GLY A 53 -63.55 65.86 20.06
CA GLY A 53 -64.85 66.43 19.72
C GLY A 53 -66.01 65.92 20.58
N THR A 54 -65.78 64.93 21.44
CA THR A 54 -66.82 64.41 22.35
C THR A 54 -67.29 65.48 23.33
N HIS A 55 -68.61 65.62 23.50
CA HIS A 55 -69.20 66.44 24.56
C HIS A 55 -69.02 65.74 25.91
N VAL A 56 -68.35 66.43 26.84
CA VAL A 56 -67.90 65.88 28.12
C VAL A 56 -68.83 66.27 29.26
N TYR A 57 -69.26 67.53 29.30
CA TYR A 57 -70.08 68.06 30.40
C TYR A 57 -70.75 69.38 29.98
N THR A 58 -71.85 69.78 30.62
CA THR A 58 -72.46 71.12 30.44
C THR A 58 -72.44 71.91 31.75
N LEU A 59 -71.75 73.04 31.75
CA LEU A 59 -71.65 73.96 32.89
C LEU A 59 -72.93 74.79 33.01
N ASN A 60 -73.48 74.86 34.22
CA ASN A 60 -74.63 75.70 34.54
C ASN A 60 -74.26 76.66 35.68
N GLY A 61 -74.39 77.95 35.41
CA GLY A 61 -74.23 79.02 36.41
C GLY A 61 -75.39 79.98 36.34
N THR A 62 -75.71 80.62 37.46
CA THR A 62 -76.67 81.71 37.52
C THR A 62 -76.07 82.88 38.26
N ASP A 63 -76.34 84.07 37.74
CA ASP A 63 -76.09 85.32 38.42
C ASP A 63 -77.29 85.62 39.35
N PRO A 64 -77.08 85.91 40.66
CA PRO A 64 -78.17 86.21 41.58
C PRO A 64 -79.08 87.36 41.14
N GLU A 65 -78.58 88.26 40.30
CA GLU A 65 -79.27 89.43 39.75
C GLU A 65 -79.95 89.14 38.40
N GLY A 66 -79.72 87.97 37.82
CA GLY A 66 -80.36 87.50 36.59
C GLY A 66 -79.63 87.90 35.30
N ASP A 67 -78.41 88.42 35.39
CA ASP A 67 -77.58 88.73 34.22
C ASP A 67 -77.14 87.44 33.47
N PRO A 68 -76.92 87.51 32.14
CA PRO A 68 -76.37 86.38 31.39
C PRO A 68 -74.94 86.07 31.85
N VAL A 69 -74.69 84.80 32.18
CA VAL A 69 -73.38 84.29 32.61
C VAL A 69 -72.63 83.72 31.40
N THR A 70 -71.36 84.09 31.27
CA THR A 70 -70.43 83.49 30.30
C THR A 70 -69.48 82.49 30.97
N TYR A 71 -69.09 81.46 30.22
CA TYR A 71 -68.30 80.33 30.72
C TYR A 71 -66.90 80.29 30.12
N GLY A 72 -65.89 80.02 30.95
CA GLY A 72 -64.50 79.88 30.53
C GLY A 72 -63.78 78.67 31.16
N ILE A 73 -62.77 78.14 30.48
CA ILE A 73 -61.85 77.12 31.01
C ILE A 73 -60.42 77.60 30.85
N THR A 74 -59.62 77.51 31.92
CA THR A 74 -58.20 77.82 31.93
C THR A 74 -57.38 76.69 32.53
N PHE A 75 -56.14 76.58 32.07
CA PHE A 75 -55.14 75.62 32.54
C PHE A 75 -53.95 76.40 33.12
N GLU A 76 -53.15 75.76 33.96
CA GLU A 76 -51.91 76.37 34.48
C GLU A 76 -50.95 76.73 33.34
N ALA A 77 -50.12 77.75 33.54
CA ALA A 77 -49.20 78.23 32.52
C ALA A 77 -48.23 77.11 32.11
N GLY A 78 -48.26 76.72 30.83
CA GLY A 78 -47.46 75.63 30.28
C GLY A 78 -48.16 74.26 30.23
N ALA A 79 -49.35 74.11 30.80
CA ALA A 79 -50.12 72.88 30.71
C ALA A 79 -50.82 72.73 29.34
N ARG A 80 -50.91 71.49 28.84
CA ARG A 80 -51.62 71.17 27.59
C ARG A 80 -53.12 71.36 27.80
N LYS A 81 -53.78 72.00 26.82
CA LYS A 81 -55.23 72.26 26.84
C LYS A 81 -55.97 71.04 26.31
N TYR A 82 -56.73 70.37 27.16
CA TYR A 82 -57.50 69.16 26.78
C TYR A 82 -58.97 69.44 26.51
N PHE A 83 -59.52 70.52 27.08
CA PHE A 83 -60.94 70.86 27.00
C PHE A 83 -61.15 72.28 26.48
N ALA A 84 -62.25 72.47 25.75
CA ALA A 84 -62.79 73.78 25.40
C ALA A 84 -64.24 73.88 25.91
N VAL A 85 -64.70 75.10 26.18
CA VAL A 85 -66.08 75.37 26.60
C VAL A 85 -66.72 76.38 25.65
N ASP A 86 -68.01 76.19 25.36
CA ASP A 86 -68.83 77.21 24.71
C ASP A 86 -69.15 78.34 25.70
N GLU A 87 -68.75 79.57 25.35
CA GLU A 87 -68.86 80.74 26.22
C GLU A 87 -70.31 81.11 26.58
N ASN A 88 -71.30 80.78 25.74
CA ASN A 88 -72.70 81.14 25.96
C ASN A 88 -73.54 79.97 26.51
N TYR A 89 -73.18 78.73 26.14
CA TYR A 89 -73.98 77.54 26.46
C TYR A 89 -73.35 76.62 27.51
N GLY A 90 -72.08 76.83 27.88
CA GLY A 90 -71.41 76.05 28.92
C GLY A 90 -71.03 74.63 28.50
N ASN A 91 -71.15 74.26 27.22
CA ASN A 91 -70.81 72.93 26.73
C ASN A 91 -69.30 72.70 26.68
N VAL A 92 -68.81 71.75 27.47
CA VAL A 92 -67.40 71.32 27.51
C VAL A 92 -67.16 70.19 26.50
N THR A 93 -66.16 70.35 25.65
CA THR A 93 -65.76 69.37 24.62
C THR A 93 -64.29 69.01 24.74
N LEU A 94 -63.96 67.76 24.44
CA LEU A 94 -62.58 67.27 24.38
C LEU A 94 -61.93 67.76 23.08
N ILE A 95 -60.81 68.49 23.15
CA ILE A 95 -60.14 69.09 21.97
C ILE A 95 -58.77 68.48 21.66
N ALA A 96 -58.27 67.59 22.53
CA ALA A 96 -57.01 66.88 22.34
C ALA A 96 -57.13 65.44 22.82
N GLU A 97 -56.39 64.53 22.19
CA GLU A 97 -56.35 63.12 22.57
C GLU A 97 -55.90 62.96 24.02
N LEU A 98 -56.57 62.06 24.75
CA LEU A 98 -56.20 61.68 26.11
C LEU A 98 -55.27 60.47 26.02
N ASP A 99 -54.04 60.62 26.50
CA ASP A 99 -53.07 59.51 26.58
C ASP A 99 -52.69 59.35 28.05
N ARG A 100 -53.25 58.33 28.72
CA ARG A 100 -53.05 58.11 30.16
C ARG A 100 -51.60 57.74 30.49
N GLU A 101 -50.87 57.16 29.55
CA GLU A 101 -49.49 56.70 29.74
C GLU A 101 -48.48 57.85 29.61
N VAL A 102 -48.84 58.94 28.92
CA VAL A 102 -47.99 60.13 28.74
C VAL A 102 -48.41 61.30 29.65
N GLN A 103 -49.67 61.38 30.07
CA GLN A 103 -50.18 62.48 30.90
C GLN A 103 -50.45 62.06 32.36
N ALA A 104 -50.55 63.04 33.27
CA ALA A 104 -50.93 62.76 34.65
C ALA A 104 -52.33 62.10 34.71
N ARG A 105 -52.47 61.06 35.53
CA ARG A 105 -53.73 60.32 35.79
C ARG A 105 -54.92 61.24 36.15
N ARG A 106 -54.64 62.45 36.64
CA ARG A 106 -55.60 63.51 36.93
C ARG A 106 -55.24 64.76 36.13
N ILE A 107 -56.19 65.28 35.37
CA ILE A 107 -56.10 66.58 34.69
C ILE A 107 -56.83 67.60 35.55
N CYS A 108 -56.13 68.63 36.00
CA CYS A 108 -56.72 69.73 36.76
C CYS A 108 -56.87 70.97 35.86
N PHE A 109 -58.07 71.53 35.82
CA PHE A 109 -58.35 72.79 35.13
C PHE A 109 -59.24 73.68 35.99
N LYS A 110 -59.20 74.98 35.70
CA LYS A 110 -59.98 75.99 36.40
C LYS A 110 -61.10 76.48 35.50
N ILE A 111 -62.32 76.42 36.01
CA ILE A 111 -63.51 76.94 35.34
C ILE A 111 -63.75 78.35 35.82
N LEU A 112 -64.08 79.24 34.88
CA LEU A 112 -64.40 80.64 35.11
C LEU A 112 -65.87 80.85 34.79
N PHE A 113 -66.57 81.55 35.68
CA PHE A 113 -67.90 82.09 35.43
C PHE A 113 -67.79 83.61 35.51
N SER A 114 -68.19 84.30 34.45
CA SER A 114 -68.11 85.75 34.33
C SER A 114 -69.45 86.35 33.91
N HIS A 115 -69.66 87.62 34.24
CA HIS A 115 -70.79 88.41 33.76
C HIS A 115 -70.31 89.81 33.37
N SER A 116 -71.19 90.62 32.77
CA SER A 116 -70.89 91.87 32.05
C SER A 116 -70.08 92.94 32.81
N PHE A 117 -69.93 92.84 34.14
CA PHE A 117 -69.27 93.85 34.98
C PHE A 117 -68.04 93.35 35.78
N ARG A 118 -67.46 92.21 35.41
CA ARG A 118 -66.22 91.63 35.97
C ARG A 118 -66.32 91.21 37.44
N SER A 119 -66.89 90.03 37.64
CA SER A 119 -66.62 89.16 38.78
C SER A 119 -66.40 87.73 38.26
N ASP A 120 -65.19 87.19 38.48
CA ASP A 120 -64.81 85.86 37.99
C ASP A 120 -64.88 84.86 39.17
N LEU A 121 -65.85 83.95 39.17
CA LEU A 121 -65.82 82.79 40.07
C LEU A 121 -64.91 81.73 39.46
N VAL A 122 -63.89 81.30 40.22
CA VAL A 122 -62.95 80.27 39.79
C VAL A 122 -63.12 78.99 40.57
N GLN A 123 -63.51 77.91 39.90
CA GLN A 123 -63.61 76.56 40.49
C GLN A 123 -62.53 75.64 39.94
N SER A 124 -61.80 74.93 40.81
CA SER A 124 -60.81 73.94 40.40
C SER A 124 -61.43 72.55 40.28
N CYS A 125 -61.28 71.91 39.12
CA CYS A 125 -61.91 70.64 38.80
C CYS A 125 -60.86 69.59 38.42
N PRO A 126 -60.72 68.49 39.20
CA PRO A 126 -59.89 67.35 38.82
C PRO A 126 -60.71 66.33 38.00
N LEU A 127 -60.22 65.97 36.82
CA LEU A 127 -60.81 64.92 35.95
C LEU A 127 -59.88 63.71 35.87
N LEU A 128 -60.42 62.50 36.03
CA LEU A 128 -59.67 61.24 36.01
C LEU A 128 -59.67 60.60 34.61
N VAL A 129 -58.52 60.13 34.12
CA VAL A 129 -58.43 59.40 32.84
C VAL A 129 -58.31 57.89 33.08
N THR A 130 -59.17 57.08 32.42
CA THR A 130 -59.25 55.61 32.53
C THR A 130 -58.72 54.93 31.26
N SER A 131 -58.16 53.72 31.37
CA SER A 131 -57.53 53.02 30.23
C SER A 131 -58.50 52.16 29.40
N SER A 132 -58.23 52.03 28.10
CA SER A 132 -58.99 51.27 27.10
C SER A 132 -58.07 50.35 26.27
N HIS A 133 -58.32 49.04 26.28
CA HIS A 133 -57.47 48.03 25.63
C HIS A 133 -57.86 47.75 24.17
N LEU A 134 -57.03 48.09 23.17
CA LEU A 134 -57.05 47.46 21.84
C LEU A 134 -55.69 47.51 21.11
N LEU A 135 -55.22 46.34 20.67
CA LEU A 135 -53.95 46.06 19.96
C LEU A 135 -54.10 46.13 18.43
N PHE A 136 -53.07 46.62 17.72
CA PHE A 136 -52.76 46.24 16.33
C PHE A 136 -51.25 46.07 16.08
N LEU A 137 -50.91 45.02 15.33
CA LEU A 137 -49.57 44.48 15.03
C LEU A 137 -48.93 45.12 13.79
N ARG A 138 -47.59 45.30 13.78
CA ARG A 138 -46.62 44.75 12.78
C ARG A 138 -45.15 45.16 13.07
N PRO A 139 -44.14 44.32 12.77
CA PRO A 139 -42.73 44.56 13.10
C PRO A 139 -41.87 44.98 11.89
N LEU A 140 -40.82 45.79 12.09
CA LEU A 140 -39.45 45.51 11.60
C LEU A 140 -38.39 46.51 12.13
N HIS A 141 -37.26 45.91 12.55
CA HIS A 141 -35.87 46.39 12.60
C HIS A 141 -35.38 47.42 13.64
N LEU A 142 -34.25 47.02 14.23
CA LEU A 142 -33.56 47.51 15.41
C LEU A 142 -32.27 48.21 14.99
N TRP A 143 -31.92 49.36 15.61
CA TRP A 143 -30.57 49.65 16.15
C TRP A 143 -30.56 50.96 16.99
N LEU A 144 -30.03 50.82 18.23
CA LEU A 144 -29.29 51.79 19.10
C LEU A 144 -30.01 52.92 19.89
N LEU A 145 -30.35 52.60 21.16
CA LEU A 145 -30.23 53.29 22.49
C LEU A 145 -30.61 54.80 22.68
N PRO A 146 -31.19 55.26 23.83
CA PRO A 146 -30.88 54.82 25.19
C PRO A 146 -32.08 54.59 26.16
N SER A 147 -31.75 54.00 27.31
CA SER A 147 -32.52 53.72 28.54
C SER A 147 -33.76 54.58 28.82
N SER A 148 -34.96 54.01 28.63
CA SER A 148 -36.18 54.14 29.46
C SER A 148 -37.41 53.68 28.66
N ILE A 149 -37.67 52.38 28.63
CA ILE A 149 -38.87 51.79 28.02
C ILE A 149 -39.65 51.07 29.13
N PRO A 150 -40.87 51.50 29.51
CA PRO A 150 -41.75 50.65 30.29
C PRO A 150 -42.28 49.50 29.40
N PRO A 151 -42.53 48.31 29.96
CA PRO A 151 -42.86 47.13 29.17
C PRO A 151 -44.19 47.28 28.42
N LEU A 152 -44.16 47.11 27.10
CA LEU A 152 -45.35 46.92 26.25
C LEU A 152 -46.19 45.72 26.76
N PRO A 153 -47.54 45.75 26.70
CA PRO A 153 -48.39 44.57 26.88
C PRO A 153 -48.45 43.82 25.56
N ILE A 154 -47.32 43.22 25.20
CA ILE A 154 -47.20 42.26 24.12
C ILE A 154 -46.60 41.03 24.79
N THR A 155 -47.14 39.85 24.50
CA THR A 155 -46.48 38.60 24.83
C THR A 155 -45.11 38.59 24.13
N VAL A 156 -44.08 39.05 24.84
CA VAL A 156 -42.70 39.04 24.39
C VAL A 156 -42.02 37.91 25.15
N PHE A 157 -41.98 36.74 24.51
CA PHE A 157 -41.08 35.69 24.94
C PHE A 157 -39.65 36.13 24.59
N ALA A 158 -38.96 36.75 25.54
CA ALA A 158 -37.57 37.12 25.40
C ALA A 158 -36.70 35.87 25.58
N PHE A 159 -36.45 35.13 24.50
CA PHE A 159 -35.32 34.21 24.46
C PHE A 159 -34.05 35.01 24.21
N ARG A 160 -32.91 34.62 24.79
CA ARG A 160 -31.62 35.03 24.20
C ARG A 160 -31.62 34.56 22.74
N PRO A 161 -31.49 35.45 21.73
CA PRO A 161 -31.57 35.03 20.34
C PRO A 161 -30.39 34.10 20.01
N ASN A 162 -30.68 32.95 19.41
CA ASN A 162 -29.74 31.96 18.87
C ASN A 162 -28.50 31.72 19.75
N SER A 163 -28.69 31.03 20.87
CA SER A 163 -27.56 30.50 21.63
C SER A 163 -26.89 29.39 20.82
N THR A 164 -25.74 29.71 20.22
CA THR A 164 -24.78 28.72 19.76
C THR A 164 -24.00 28.23 20.97
N LEU A 165 -24.03 26.92 21.19
CA LEU A 165 -23.26 26.26 22.24
C LEU A 165 -22.23 25.33 21.60
N PHE A 166 -21.02 25.35 22.12
CA PHE A 166 -19.97 24.39 21.79
C PHE A 166 -19.85 23.40 22.93
N LEU A 167 -19.87 22.11 22.61
CA LEU A 167 -19.76 21.02 23.58
C LEU A 167 -18.50 20.20 23.30
N ASP A 168 -17.60 20.19 24.27
CA ASP A 168 -16.48 19.24 24.37
C ASP A 168 -16.97 17.98 25.10
N PHE A 169 -16.92 16.84 24.40
CA PHE A 169 -17.45 15.58 24.91
C PHE A 169 -16.56 14.94 26.00
N GLN A 170 -15.24 15.17 26.03
CA GLN A 170 -14.39 14.66 27.12
C GLN A 170 -14.71 15.35 28.45
N ASN A 171 -15.14 16.62 28.39
CA ASN A 171 -15.45 17.43 29.57
C ASN A 171 -16.95 17.51 29.93
N THR A 172 -17.84 16.87 29.16
CA THR A 172 -19.29 16.95 29.35
C THR A 172 -19.89 15.58 29.69
N PRO A 173 -19.88 15.15 30.97
CA PRO A 173 -20.37 13.84 31.36
C PRO A 173 -21.85 13.63 30.99
N VAL A 174 -22.20 12.40 30.66
CA VAL A 174 -23.57 11.97 30.31
C VAL A 174 -24.58 12.43 31.38
N GLY A 175 -25.66 13.12 30.97
CA GLY A 175 -26.67 13.67 31.88
C GLY A 175 -26.36 15.07 32.42
N SER A 176 -25.24 15.67 32.01
CA SER A 176 -24.86 17.07 32.28
C SER A 176 -25.92 18.06 31.80
N SER A 177 -25.97 19.20 32.49
CA SER A 177 -26.78 20.35 32.12
C SER A 177 -25.98 21.21 31.15
N ILE A 178 -26.56 21.42 29.97
CA ILE A 178 -25.88 21.94 28.78
C ILE A 178 -26.22 23.41 28.58
N PHE A 179 -27.48 23.76 28.81
CA PHE A 179 -27.98 25.11 28.65
C PHE A 179 -29.27 25.27 29.45
N GLN A 180 -29.51 26.44 30.05
CA GLN A 180 -30.79 26.74 30.70
C GLN A 180 -31.59 27.72 29.84
N ILE A 181 -32.79 27.29 29.47
CA ILE A 181 -33.74 28.12 28.73
C ILE A 181 -34.57 28.89 29.72
N GLU A 182 -34.64 30.20 29.55
CA GLU A 182 -35.46 31.09 30.34
C GLU A 182 -36.50 31.74 29.42
N ALA A 183 -37.77 31.55 29.76
CA ALA A 183 -38.90 32.28 29.20
C ALA A 183 -39.56 33.06 30.33
N VAL A 184 -40.10 34.24 30.01
CA VAL A 184 -40.76 35.13 30.97
C VAL A 184 -42.19 35.35 30.53
N ASP A 185 -43.13 35.05 31.42
CA ASP A 185 -44.55 35.34 31.27
C ASP A 185 -44.93 36.35 32.37
N ARG A 186 -45.57 37.45 31.97
CA ARG A 186 -45.88 38.57 32.87
C ARG A 186 -47.28 38.47 33.47
N ASP A 187 -48.05 37.47 33.07
CA ASP A 187 -49.38 37.23 33.62
C ASP A 187 -49.30 36.69 35.05
N THR A 188 -50.36 36.89 35.84
CA THR A 188 -50.45 36.37 37.22
C THR A 188 -51.30 35.10 37.27
N GLY A 189 -50.96 34.15 38.13
CA GLY A 189 -51.70 32.88 38.27
C GLY A 189 -51.35 31.87 37.18
N SER A 190 -52.32 31.05 36.74
CA SER A 190 -52.09 29.98 35.74
C SER A 190 -51.53 30.51 34.42
N GLY A 191 -51.94 31.73 34.02
CA GLY A 191 -51.42 32.40 32.83
C GLY A 191 -49.94 32.78 32.92
N GLY A 192 -49.38 32.95 34.11
CA GLY A 192 -47.95 33.23 34.29
C GLY A 192 -47.07 31.99 34.49
N SER A 193 -47.67 30.80 34.58
CA SER A 193 -46.92 29.57 34.86
C SER A 193 -46.36 28.97 33.56
N ILE A 194 -45.06 28.72 33.50
CA ILE A 194 -44.38 28.32 32.27
C ILE A 194 -43.95 26.85 32.34
N ASN A 195 -44.20 26.11 31.27
CA ASN A 195 -43.72 24.76 31.05
C ASN A 195 -42.88 24.66 29.78
N TYR A 196 -41.73 24.00 29.86
CA TYR A 196 -40.83 23.79 28.73
C TYR A 196 -40.97 22.40 28.10
N PHE A 197 -40.88 22.34 26.78
CA PHE A 197 -40.96 21.12 25.97
C PHE A 197 -39.92 21.17 24.84
N LEU A 198 -39.47 20.01 24.36
CA LEU A 198 -38.72 19.92 23.11
C LEU A 198 -39.65 19.58 21.96
N GLN A 199 -39.40 20.19 20.80
CA GLN A 199 -40.05 19.80 19.55
C GLN A 199 -39.38 18.52 19.01
N ASN A 200 -40.18 17.54 18.59
CA ASN A 200 -39.87 16.10 18.44
C ASN A 200 -38.61 15.65 17.66
N ILE A 201 -37.80 16.54 17.08
CA ILE A 201 -36.76 16.18 16.10
C ILE A 201 -35.50 15.59 16.76
N HIS A 202 -35.19 15.95 18.02
CA HIS A 202 -34.00 15.47 18.73
C HIS A 202 -34.27 14.93 20.15
N THR A 203 -35.50 14.52 20.45
CA THR A 203 -35.93 13.99 21.77
C THR A 203 -35.29 12.64 22.12
N ASN A 204 -34.66 11.98 21.16
CA ASN A 204 -33.86 10.78 21.37
C ASN A 204 -32.47 11.07 21.97
N LYS A 205 -31.94 12.29 21.79
CA LYS A 205 -30.60 12.70 22.25
C LYS A 205 -30.63 13.72 23.38
N PHE A 206 -31.61 14.62 23.39
CA PHE A 206 -31.71 15.70 24.38
C PHE A 206 -33.00 15.60 25.19
N THR A 207 -32.95 16.06 26.43
CA THR A 207 -34.10 16.20 27.33
C THR A 207 -34.12 17.60 27.92
N ILE A 208 -35.32 18.13 28.20
CA ILE A 208 -35.48 19.41 28.90
C ILE A 208 -36.28 19.19 30.17
N ASP A 209 -35.81 19.79 31.27
CA ASP A 209 -36.61 19.82 32.49
C ASP A 209 -37.79 20.78 32.33
N ARG A 210 -38.99 20.25 32.59
CA ARG A 210 -40.26 20.92 32.29
C ARG A 210 -40.45 22.23 33.06
N HIS A 211 -39.84 22.38 34.24
CA HIS A 211 -40.07 23.52 35.13
C HIS A 211 -38.88 24.48 35.16
N SER A 212 -37.66 23.97 35.15
CA SER A 212 -36.43 24.78 35.21
C SER A 212 -35.89 25.20 33.85
N GLY A 213 -36.35 24.58 32.76
CA GLY A 213 -35.89 24.87 31.39
C GLY A 213 -34.47 24.37 31.11
N VAL A 214 -33.88 23.55 31.99
CA VAL A 214 -32.53 23.01 31.82
C VAL A 214 -32.51 21.91 30.76
N LEU A 215 -31.76 22.15 29.67
CA LEU A 215 -31.47 21.21 28.61
C LEU A 215 -30.31 20.28 29.01
N ARG A 216 -30.46 18.98 28.78
CA ARG A 216 -29.49 17.92 29.10
C ARG A 216 -29.31 16.95 27.94
N ILE A 217 -28.15 16.32 27.85
CA ILE A 217 -27.96 15.11 27.02
C ILE A 217 -28.62 13.94 27.76
N LYS A 218 -29.37 13.12 27.03
CA LYS A 218 -30.03 11.94 27.59
C LYS A 218 -29.00 10.93 28.10
N THR A 219 -29.28 10.29 29.23
CA THR A 219 -28.39 9.29 29.82
C THR A 219 -28.13 8.13 28.84
N GLY A 220 -26.86 7.78 28.63
CA GLY A 220 -26.40 6.71 27.74
C GLY A 220 -26.19 7.13 26.28
N ILE A 221 -26.31 8.42 25.95
CA ILE A 221 -26.08 8.94 24.59
C ILE A 221 -24.74 9.68 24.54
N ASN A 222 -23.90 9.29 23.58
CA ASN A 222 -22.70 10.04 23.20
C ASN A 222 -22.97 10.81 21.90
N LEU A 223 -22.49 12.05 21.84
CA LEU A 223 -22.44 12.82 20.59
C LEU A 223 -21.10 12.51 19.91
N ASP A 224 -21.12 12.38 18.60
CA ASP A 224 -20.01 11.94 17.76
C ASP A 224 -19.93 12.94 16.60
N TYR A 225 -18.77 13.58 16.47
CA TYR A 225 -18.55 14.70 15.55
C TYR A 225 -18.59 14.23 14.09
N GLU A 226 -18.02 13.05 13.81
CA GLU A 226 -17.93 12.37 12.52
C GLU A 226 -19.33 12.07 11.98
N LYS A 227 -20.27 11.73 12.87
CA LYS A 227 -21.67 11.45 12.53
C LYS A 227 -22.52 12.72 12.37
N ALA A 228 -22.39 13.70 13.25
CA ALA A 228 -23.20 14.92 13.19
C ALA A 228 -22.57 16.09 13.96
N ARG A 229 -22.11 17.08 13.20
CA ARG A 229 -21.38 18.28 13.69
C ARG A 229 -22.27 19.30 14.39
N THR A 230 -23.54 19.38 14.01
CA THR A 230 -24.46 20.41 14.50
C THR A 230 -25.86 19.83 14.72
N PHE A 231 -26.47 20.17 15.85
CA PHE A 231 -27.87 19.88 16.16
C PHE A 231 -28.66 21.17 16.34
N PHE A 232 -29.87 21.22 15.77
CA PHE A 232 -30.79 22.34 15.90
C PHE A 232 -31.94 21.95 16.81
N VAL A 233 -31.83 22.23 18.10
CA VAL A 233 -32.81 21.83 19.10
C VAL A 233 -33.84 22.95 19.29
N THR A 234 -35.08 22.70 18.87
CA THR A 234 -36.18 23.66 19.08
C THR A 234 -36.90 23.37 20.40
N ALA A 235 -36.88 24.33 21.31
CA ALA A 235 -37.59 24.28 22.58
C ALA A 235 -38.84 25.17 22.54
N VAL A 236 -39.90 24.72 23.21
CA VAL A 236 -41.20 25.37 23.29
C VAL A 236 -41.51 25.69 24.74
N ALA A 237 -41.75 26.96 25.06
CA ALA A 237 -42.33 27.39 26.32
C ALA A 237 -43.85 27.55 26.14
N LYS A 238 -44.64 27.03 27.07
CA LYS A 238 -46.11 27.18 27.09
C LYS A 238 -46.54 27.73 28.43
N ASP A 239 -47.49 28.66 28.40
CA ASP A 239 -48.16 29.11 29.62
C ASP A 239 -49.11 28.02 30.18
N GLY A 240 -49.62 28.23 31.40
CA GLY A 240 -50.63 27.37 32.02
C GLY A 240 -52.06 27.71 31.61
N GLY A 241 -52.23 28.62 30.65
CA GLY A 241 -53.51 29.05 30.09
C GLY A 241 -54.39 29.90 31.00
N GLY A 242 -55.39 30.53 30.38
CA GLY A 242 -56.37 31.40 31.03
C GLY A 242 -57.71 31.43 30.28
N LYS A 243 -58.77 31.94 30.93
CA LYS A 243 -60.08 32.14 30.26
C LYS A 243 -60.06 33.45 29.48
N LEU A 244 -59.94 33.34 28.16
CA LEU A 244 -60.07 34.48 27.25
C LEU A 244 -61.44 34.38 26.55
N ARG A 245 -62.35 35.32 26.85
CA ARG A 245 -63.72 35.33 26.29
C ARG A 245 -64.49 34.01 26.49
N GLY A 246 -64.38 33.43 27.69
CA GLY A 246 -65.07 32.18 28.06
C GLY A 246 -64.38 30.89 27.64
N ASN A 247 -63.42 30.94 26.71
CA ASN A 247 -62.66 29.77 26.26
C ASN A 247 -61.29 29.71 26.95
N HIS A 248 -60.87 28.51 27.35
CA HIS A 248 -59.52 28.29 27.88
C HIS A 248 -58.51 28.36 26.72
N LYS A 249 -57.55 29.27 26.81
CA LYS A 249 -56.52 29.48 25.78
C LYS A 249 -55.14 29.46 26.41
N VAL A 250 -54.21 28.81 25.72
CA VAL A 250 -52.80 28.64 26.11
C VAL A 250 -51.95 29.31 25.03
N TYR A 251 -50.94 30.09 25.43
CA TYR A 251 -49.96 30.65 24.52
C TYR A 251 -48.64 29.87 24.56
N SER A 252 -47.95 29.83 23.42
CA SER A 252 -46.65 29.18 23.32
C SER A 252 -45.69 29.97 22.47
N ALA A 253 -44.40 29.83 22.75
CA ALA A 253 -43.34 30.31 21.89
C ALA A 253 -42.20 29.32 21.78
N THR A 254 -41.46 29.46 20.69
CA THR A 254 -40.40 28.53 20.29
C THR A 254 -39.07 29.27 20.14
N THR A 255 -37.99 28.64 20.56
CA THR A 255 -36.61 29.07 20.30
C THR A 255 -35.80 27.90 19.76
N THR A 256 -34.78 28.18 18.94
CA THR A 256 -33.86 27.15 18.43
C THR A 256 -32.48 27.35 19.02
N ILE A 257 -31.96 26.31 19.65
CA ILE A 257 -30.60 26.22 20.17
C ILE A 257 -29.75 25.51 19.12
N THR A 258 -28.61 26.10 18.77
CA THR A 258 -27.64 25.47 17.87
C THR A 258 -26.55 24.85 18.73
N ILE A 259 -26.45 23.52 18.70
CA ILE A 259 -25.42 22.79 19.44
C ILE A 259 -24.38 22.34 18.42
N ASN A 260 -23.18 22.92 18.51
CA ASN A 260 -22.02 22.47 17.77
C ASN A 260 -21.24 21.46 18.61
N VAL A 261 -20.97 20.30 18.03
CA VAL A 261 -20.06 19.32 18.61
C VAL A 261 -18.65 19.74 18.25
N GLU A 262 -17.73 19.76 19.21
CA GLU A 262 -16.32 19.95 18.93
C GLU A 262 -15.69 18.62 18.48
N ASP A 263 -14.85 18.70 17.45
CA ASP A 263 -14.04 17.59 16.97
C ASP A 263 -13.00 17.23 18.04
N ILE A 264 -12.88 15.95 18.38
CA ILE A 264 -11.88 15.42 19.30
C ILE A 264 -11.03 14.40 18.56
N GLN A 265 -9.76 14.26 18.92
CA GLN A 265 -8.90 13.24 18.30
C GLN A 265 -9.34 11.84 18.75
N ASP A 266 -10.09 11.12 17.91
CA ASP A 266 -10.63 9.81 18.25
C ASP A 266 -10.53 8.76 17.14
N THR A 267 -10.00 9.11 15.97
CA THR A 267 -9.69 8.15 14.91
C THR A 267 -8.19 7.98 14.71
N PRO A 268 -7.64 6.76 14.91
CA PRO A 268 -6.19 6.52 14.76
C PRO A 268 -5.73 6.73 13.32
N PRO A 269 -4.40 6.84 13.09
CA PRO A 269 -3.88 7.00 11.74
C PRO A 269 -4.27 5.84 10.83
N ILE A 270 -4.31 6.09 9.53
CA ILE A 270 -4.66 5.13 8.51
C ILE A 270 -3.51 5.04 7.51
N PHE A 271 -2.91 3.86 7.38
CA PHE A 271 -1.91 3.59 6.35
C PHE A 271 -2.53 3.60 4.94
N VAL A 272 -1.91 4.32 4.01
CA VAL A 272 -2.32 4.42 2.60
C VAL A 272 -1.42 3.61 1.68
N GLY A 273 -1.97 2.94 0.66
CA GLY A 273 -1.16 2.14 -0.26
C GLY A 273 -0.73 0.78 0.29
N THR A 274 -1.50 0.22 1.23
CA THR A 274 -1.32 -1.17 1.68
C THR A 274 -1.83 -2.16 0.63
N PRO A 275 -1.22 -3.36 0.49
CA PRO A 275 -0.04 -3.86 1.20
C PRO A 275 1.30 -3.27 0.72
N TYR A 276 2.31 -3.22 1.61
CA TYR A 276 3.65 -2.72 1.30
C TYR A 276 4.64 -3.86 1.01
N TYR A 277 5.34 -3.75 -0.12
CA TYR A 277 6.38 -4.70 -0.55
C TYR A 277 7.67 -3.97 -0.90
N GLY A 278 8.74 -4.24 -0.15
CA GLY A 278 10.08 -3.74 -0.41
C GLY A 278 11.01 -4.84 -0.92
N TYR A 279 12.04 -4.45 -1.67
CA TYR A 279 13.08 -5.36 -2.15
C TYR A 279 14.45 -4.84 -1.76
N VAL A 280 15.30 -5.71 -1.25
CA VAL A 280 16.71 -5.43 -0.97
C VAL A 280 17.53 -6.35 -1.86
N TYR A 281 18.27 -5.79 -2.79
CA TYR A 281 19.19 -6.55 -3.62
C TYR A 281 20.49 -6.80 -2.85
N GLU A 282 21.18 -7.89 -3.16
CA GLU A 282 22.43 -8.24 -2.46
C GLU A 282 23.55 -7.18 -2.58
N ASP A 283 23.54 -6.37 -3.64
CA ASP A 283 24.46 -5.26 -3.89
C ASP A 283 23.98 -3.93 -3.28
N THR A 284 22.81 -3.91 -2.62
CA THR A 284 22.26 -2.70 -2.01
C THR A 284 23.18 -2.17 -0.91
N LEU A 285 23.55 -0.90 -1.02
CA LEU A 285 24.43 -0.25 -0.04
C LEU A 285 23.73 -0.06 1.31
N VAL A 286 24.49 -0.23 2.39
CA VAL A 286 24.01 0.08 3.75
C VAL A 286 23.60 1.55 3.84
N GLY A 287 22.43 1.81 4.43
CA GLY A 287 21.82 3.13 4.54
C GLY A 287 20.86 3.48 3.39
N SER A 288 20.78 2.64 2.35
CA SER A 288 19.84 2.87 1.24
C SER A 288 18.40 2.71 1.71
N GLU A 289 17.54 3.60 1.22
CA GLU A 289 16.09 3.51 1.39
C GLU A 289 15.53 2.31 0.59
N VAL A 290 14.73 1.48 1.24
CA VAL A 290 14.10 0.29 0.67
C VAL A 290 12.67 0.58 0.24
N ILE A 291 11.90 1.21 1.13
CA ILE A 291 10.50 1.57 0.90
C ILE A 291 10.07 2.65 1.89
N THR A 292 9.17 3.54 1.48
CA THR A 292 8.52 4.50 2.36
C THR A 292 7.08 4.10 2.62
N VAL A 293 6.69 3.99 3.89
CA VAL A 293 5.29 3.83 4.31
C VAL A 293 4.67 5.19 4.60
N VAL A 294 3.37 5.31 4.38
CA VAL A 294 2.64 6.57 4.58
C VAL A 294 1.35 6.29 5.33
N ALA A 295 1.16 6.96 6.45
CA ALA A 295 -0.11 7.05 7.15
C ALA A 295 -0.64 8.50 7.09
N ILE A 296 -1.96 8.62 7.10
CA ILE A 296 -2.66 9.89 7.24
C ILE A 296 -3.41 9.88 8.56
N ASP A 297 -3.57 11.04 9.17
CA ASP A 297 -4.41 11.21 10.36
C ASP A 297 -5.84 10.79 10.00
N GLY A 298 -6.48 10.04 10.89
CA GLY A 298 -7.87 9.64 10.73
C GLY A 298 -8.82 10.84 10.83
N ASP A 299 -8.43 11.86 11.60
CA ASP A 299 -9.28 12.98 12.00
C ASP A 299 -9.36 14.07 10.90
N ARG A 300 -10.49 14.78 10.81
CA ARG A 300 -10.79 15.71 9.70
C ARG A 300 -10.78 17.18 10.11
N GLY A 301 -9.68 17.87 9.79
CA GLY A 301 -9.63 19.34 9.79
C GLY A 301 -8.45 19.93 10.55
N LYS A 302 -7.73 19.11 11.33
CA LYS A 302 -6.47 19.44 12.00
C LYS A 302 -5.58 18.18 12.04
N PRO A 303 -4.78 17.91 11.00
CA PRO A 303 -3.92 16.74 11.01
C PRO A 303 -2.85 16.86 12.11
N ASN A 304 -2.74 15.84 12.95
CA ASN A 304 -1.62 15.66 13.87
C ASN A 304 -0.36 15.21 13.13
N ASP A 305 0.79 15.46 13.75
CA ASP A 305 2.05 14.87 13.31
C ASP A 305 2.05 13.38 13.61
N ILE A 306 2.49 12.58 12.63
CA ILE A 306 2.51 11.12 12.71
C ILE A 306 3.96 10.67 12.82
N TYR A 307 4.23 9.85 13.83
CA TYR A 307 5.51 9.22 14.05
C TYR A 307 5.47 7.74 13.70
N TYR A 308 6.47 7.30 12.96
CA TYR A 308 6.62 5.92 12.53
C TYR A 308 7.64 5.17 13.38
N SER A 309 7.34 3.92 13.71
CA SER A 309 8.26 3.03 14.41
C SER A 309 8.13 1.58 13.94
N ILE A 310 9.21 0.81 13.98
CA ILE A 310 9.15 -0.64 13.73
C ILE A 310 9.03 -1.32 15.09
N VAL A 311 7.88 -1.93 15.38
CA VAL A 311 7.60 -2.57 16.66
C VAL A 311 7.99 -4.04 16.70
N ASN A 312 8.07 -4.71 15.55
CA ASN A 312 8.49 -6.12 15.46
C ASN A 312 9.04 -6.48 14.07
N GLY A 313 9.74 -7.61 13.96
CA GLY A 313 10.21 -8.18 12.70
C GLY A 313 11.57 -7.67 12.22
N ASN A 314 12.12 -6.64 12.87
CA ASN A 314 13.33 -5.95 12.42
C ASN A 314 14.63 -6.75 12.59
N GLU A 315 14.81 -7.43 13.73
CA GLU A 315 16.07 -8.10 14.11
C GLU A 315 17.34 -7.20 13.97
N GLY A 316 17.15 -5.87 14.05
CA GLY A 316 18.17 -4.87 13.85
C GLY A 316 18.75 -4.81 12.42
N SER A 317 17.96 -5.21 11.42
CA SER A 317 18.40 -5.27 10.01
C SER A 317 17.99 -4.02 9.22
N PHE A 318 16.95 -3.33 9.68
CA PHE A 318 16.35 -2.14 9.09
C PHE A 318 16.19 -1.04 10.13
N GLU A 319 16.04 0.19 9.67
CA GLU A 319 15.63 1.33 10.46
C GLU A 319 14.49 2.06 9.75
N ILE A 320 13.68 2.79 10.51
CA ILE A 320 12.63 3.64 9.95
C ILE A 320 12.87 5.08 10.41
N ASN A 321 12.79 6.01 9.47
CA ASN A 321 12.75 7.43 9.79
C ASN A 321 11.40 7.75 10.44
N ASN A 322 11.45 8.27 11.67
CA ASN A 322 10.26 8.50 12.47
C ASN A 322 9.33 9.58 11.88
N ALA A 323 9.81 10.52 11.08
CA ALA A 323 9.00 11.60 10.51
C ALA A 323 8.52 11.28 9.09
N THR A 324 9.35 10.60 8.27
CA THR A 324 9.03 10.36 6.85
C THR A 324 8.45 8.99 6.57
N GLY A 325 8.61 8.02 7.48
CA GLY A 325 8.20 6.63 7.25
C GLY A 325 9.12 5.86 6.28
N ALA A 326 10.26 6.45 5.89
CA ALA A 326 11.26 5.80 5.05
C ALA A 326 11.98 4.68 5.81
N ILE A 327 11.93 3.46 5.29
CA ILE A 327 12.60 2.29 5.83
C ILE A 327 13.90 2.08 5.05
N SER A 328 15.02 2.06 5.76
CA SER A 328 16.36 1.88 5.20
C SER A 328 17.04 0.61 5.73
N VAL A 329 17.97 0.06 4.96
CA VAL A 329 18.74 -1.13 5.35
C VAL A 329 19.96 -0.75 6.18
N VAL A 330 20.16 -1.38 7.34
CA VAL A 330 21.25 -1.07 8.30
C VAL A 330 22.38 -2.10 8.25
N LYS A 331 22.05 -3.36 7.93
CA LYS A 331 23.03 -4.44 7.77
C LYS A 331 23.36 -4.65 6.29
N SER A 332 24.59 -5.05 6.00
CA SER A 332 24.95 -5.53 4.65
C SER A 332 23.94 -6.61 4.21
N PRO A 333 23.40 -6.57 2.98
CA PRO A 333 22.47 -7.57 2.48
C PRO A 333 22.98 -9.01 2.64
N THR A 334 24.29 -9.24 2.43
CA THR A 334 24.94 -10.54 2.64
C THR A 334 24.95 -11.06 4.09
N LYS A 335 24.63 -10.21 5.08
CA LYS A 335 24.51 -10.57 6.50
C LYS A 335 23.05 -10.75 6.93
N LEU A 336 22.09 -10.53 6.04
CA LEU A 336 20.69 -10.80 6.30
C LEU A 336 20.47 -12.31 6.33
N LYS A 337 19.81 -12.80 7.38
CA LYS A 337 19.66 -14.25 7.64
C LYS A 337 18.39 -14.84 7.05
N LYS A 338 17.50 -13.99 6.53
CA LYS A 338 16.19 -14.37 6.02
C LYS A 338 16.01 -13.81 4.61
N GLU A 339 15.41 -14.61 3.74
CA GLU A 339 14.98 -14.16 2.42
C GLU A 339 13.77 -13.20 2.51
N VAL A 340 12.96 -13.34 3.57
CA VAL A 340 11.76 -12.51 3.79
C VAL A 340 11.74 -11.98 5.21
N TYR A 341 11.60 -10.66 5.34
CA TYR A 341 11.38 -9.95 6.60
C TYR A 341 9.96 -9.39 6.62
N GLU A 342 9.19 -9.79 7.63
CA GLU A 342 7.85 -9.26 7.89
C GLU A 342 7.93 -8.23 9.02
N LEU A 343 8.05 -6.95 8.65
CA LEU A 343 8.16 -5.86 9.62
C LEU A 343 6.76 -5.42 10.06
N LYS A 344 6.51 -5.40 11.36
CA LYS A 344 5.32 -4.76 11.92
C LYS A 344 5.64 -3.29 12.19
N VAL A 345 5.05 -2.39 11.41
CA VAL A 345 5.28 -0.94 11.48
C VAL A 345 4.07 -0.29 12.13
N GLN A 346 4.33 0.59 13.09
CA GLN A 346 3.32 1.38 13.80
C GLN A 346 3.40 2.84 13.34
N ALA A 347 2.24 3.44 13.13
CA ALA A 347 2.09 4.89 12.99
C ALA A 347 1.32 5.38 14.22
N SER A 348 1.92 6.32 14.96
CA SER A 348 1.37 6.92 16.17
C SER A 348 1.15 8.41 15.95
N GLU A 349 -0.01 8.92 16.38
CA GLU A 349 -0.22 10.37 16.52
C GLU A 349 0.46 10.90 17.76
N ILE A 350 1.09 12.06 17.62
CA ILE A 350 1.62 12.81 18.76
C ILE A 350 0.69 13.97 19.06
N GLY A 351 0.08 13.94 20.24
CA GLY A 351 -0.74 15.04 20.74
C GLY A 351 0.10 16.22 21.26
N SER A 352 -0.56 17.32 21.61
CA SER A 352 0.07 18.58 22.06
C SER A 352 0.88 18.51 23.36
N GLU A 353 0.91 17.37 24.06
CA GLU A 353 1.75 17.09 25.23
C GLU A 353 2.81 15.98 24.98
N ASP A 354 3.16 15.71 23.72
CA ASP A 354 4.11 14.65 23.30
C ASP A 354 3.71 13.22 23.73
N ASN A 355 2.45 13.01 24.11
CA ASN A 355 1.92 11.70 24.45
C ASN A 355 1.29 11.04 23.22
N GLU A 356 1.53 9.73 23.04
CA GLU A 356 0.85 8.94 22.01
C GLU A 356 -0.66 8.91 22.29
N THR A 357 -1.46 9.52 21.42
CA THR A 357 -2.92 9.62 21.57
C THR A 357 -3.63 8.45 20.91
N ALA A 358 -3.19 8.08 19.72
CA ALA A 358 -3.76 6.99 18.92
C ALA A 358 -2.70 6.36 18.03
N HIS A 359 -2.84 5.05 17.73
CA HIS A 359 -1.90 4.36 16.85
C HIS A 359 -2.57 3.27 16.01
N THR A 360 -1.95 2.97 14.87
CA THR A 360 -2.30 1.84 14.02
C THR A 360 -1.05 1.03 13.66
N SER A 361 -1.21 -0.21 13.22
CA SER A 361 -0.09 -1.02 12.75
C SER A 361 -0.39 -1.70 11.42
N THR A 362 0.63 -1.81 10.58
CA THR A 362 0.59 -2.54 9.31
C THR A 362 1.79 -3.47 9.20
N THR A 363 1.73 -4.42 8.26
CA THR A 363 2.84 -5.31 7.94
C THR A 363 3.50 -4.86 6.64
N VAL A 364 4.82 -4.67 6.66
CA VAL A 364 5.66 -4.41 5.49
C VAL A 364 6.47 -5.68 5.21
N ILE A 365 6.36 -6.20 3.99
CA ILE A 365 7.09 -7.40 3.58
C ILE A 365 8.30 -6.96 2.76
N ILE A 366 9.50 -7.21 3.28
CA ILE A 366 10.75 -6.96 2.58
C ILE A 366 11.32 -8.28 2.11
N ARG A 367 11.59 -8.41 0.81
CA ARG A 367 12.27 -9.57 0.22
C ARG A 367 13.72 -9.24 -0.08
N VAL A 368 14.63 -10.07 0.39
CA VAL A 368 16.03 -10.04 -0.02
C VAL A 368 16.13 -10.81 -1.33
N VAL A 369 16.63 -10.15 -2.37
CA VAL A 369 16.72 -10.67 -3.73
C VAL A 369 18.19 -10.87 -4.05
N ASP A 370 18.54 -12.12 -4.29
CA ASP A 370 19.82 -12.52 -4.86
C ASP A 370 19.87 -12.13 -6.33
N LEU A 371 20.98 -11.54 -6.77
CA LEU A 371 21.22 -11.20 -8.15
C LEU A 371 21.97 -12.36 -8.80
N ASN A 372 21.61 -12.69 -10.03
CA ASN A 372 22.37 -13.65 -10.82
C ASN A 372 23.59 -12.92 -11.40
N ASN A 373 24.72 -12.90 -10.69
CA ASN A 373 25.90 -12.15 -11.09
C ASN A 373 27.24 -12.88 -10.83
N HIS A 374 27.22 -14.11 -10.28
CA HIS A 374 28.38 -14.97 -10.17
C HIS A 374 28.21 -16.21 -11.04
N PRO A 375 28.92 -16.32 -12.19
CA PRO A 375 28.81 -17.52 -13.02
C PRO A 375 29.39 -18.75 -12.30
N PRO A 376 28.90 -19.97 -12.60
CA PRO A 376 29.51 -21.20 -12.14
C PRO A 376 31.00 -21.23 -12.47
N THR A 377 31.86 -21.56 -11.51
CA THR A 377 33.31 -21.51 -11.67
C THR A 377 33.94 -22.84 -11.24
N PHE A 378 34.89 -23.33 -12.03
CA PHE A 378 35.63 -24.56 -11.75
C PHE A 378 36.92 -24.28 -10.96
N TYR A 379 37.18 -25.13 -9.97
CA TYR A 379 38.31 -25.06 -9.06
C TYR A 379 39.02 -26.42 -9.02
N GLY A 380 40.36 -26.37 -9.05
CA GLY A 380 41.25 -27.49 -8.77
C GLY A 380 42.01 -27.32 -7.46
N GLU A 381 43.08 -28.08 -7.28
CA GLU A 381 43.93 -28.00 -6.08
C GLU A 381 44.62 -26.64 -5.91
N SER A 382 44.86 -25.93 -7.01
CA SER A 382 45.54 -24.62 -7.04
C SER A 382 44.59 -23.42 -7.11
N GLY A 383 43.28 -23.62 -6.90
CA GLY A 383 42.26 -22.58 -7.02
C GLY A 383 41.52 -22.66 -8.36
N THR A 384 41.11 -21.51 -8.92
CA THR A 384 40.35 -21.46 -10.18
C THR A 384 41.15 -22.06 -11.33
N GLN A 385 40.57 -23.03 -12.04
CA GLN A 385 41.26 -23.78 -13.07
C GLN A 385 40.29 -24.14 -14.21
N ASN A 386 40.76 -23.99 -15.45
CA ASN A 386 39.97 -24.21 -16.67
C ASN A 386 40.43 -25.43 -17.48
N GLN A 387 41.43 -26.17 -17.00
CA GLN A 387 41.93 -27.39 -17.63
C GLN A 387 42.35 -28.39 -16.55
N PHE A 388 41.93 -29.64 -16.65
CA PHE A 388 42.27 -30.71 -15.72
C PHE A 388 42.83 -31.91 -16.48
N GLU A 389 43.87 -32.52 -15.94
CA GLU A 389 44.60 -33.60 -16.60
C GLU A 389 44.64 -34.84 -15.71
N VAL A 390 44.54 -36.01 -16.32
CA VAL A 390 44.62 -37.30 -15.62
C VAL A 390 45.15 -38.38 -16.57
N THR A 391 45.81 -39.40 -16.01
CA THR A 391 46.20 -40.60 -16.74
C THR A 391 45.23 -41.74 -16.46
N LEU A 392 44.93 -42.55 -17.48
CA LEU A 392 43.99 -43.67 -17.37
C LEU A 392 44.49 -44.82 -18.24
N TYR A 393 44.58 -46.04 -17.68
CA TYR A 393 44.84 -47.21 -18.52
C TYR A 393 43.64 -47.49 -19.42
N GLU A 394 43.88 -47.95 -20.65
CA GLU A 394 42.80 -48.38 -21.54
C GLU A 394 42.04 -49.61 -21.01
N HIS A 395 40.90 -49.91 -21.63
CA HIS A 395 39.93 -50.92 -21.17
C HIS A 395 39.62 -50.88 -19.65
N PRO A 396 39.40 -49.70 -19.03
CA PRO A 396 39.06 -49.61 -17.62
C PRO A 396 37.71 -50.27 -17.35
N LEU A 397 37.39 -50.58 -16.09
CA LEU A 397 36.09 -51.20 -15.79
C LEU A 397 34.95 -50.20 -16.00
N GLU A 398 33.85 -50.63 -16.63
CA GLU A 398 32.65 -49.80 -16.69
C GLU A 398 32.13 -49.49 -15.27
N GLY A 399 31.80 -48.22 -15.02
CA GLY A 399 31.48 -47.73 -13.69
C GLY A 399 32.70 -47.30 -12.85
N GLU A 400 33.92 -47.46 -13.35
CA GLU A 400 35.11 -46.95 -12.70
C GLU A 400 35.11 -45.41 -12.68
N THR A 401 35.51 -44.84 -11.54
CA THR A 401 35.67 -43.40 -11.36
C THR A 401 37.07 -42.97 -11.79
N LEU A 402 37.21 -41.87 -12.52
CA LEU A 402 38.52 -41.30 -12.87
C LEU A 402 39.16 -40.69 -11.62
N ARG A 403 39.96 -41.50 -10.93
CA ARG A 403 40.67 -41.10 -9.72
C ARG A 403 41.81 -40.15 -10.09
N GLY A 404 42.04 -39.12 -9.26
CA GLY A 404 43.11 -38.14 -9.48
C GLY A 404 42.59 -36.77 -9.95
N LEU A 405 41.38 -36.70 -10.50
CA LEU A 405 40.72 -35.43 -10.77
C LEU A 405 40.07 -34.90 -9.48
N LYS A 406 40.58 -33.77 -8.98
CA LYS A 406 39.92 -32.99 -7.93
C LYS A 406 39.34 -31.73 -8.55
N ILE A 407 38.07 -31.84 -8.94
CA ILE A 407 37.33 -30.75 -9.57
C ILE A 407 36.20 -30.37 -8.62
N THR A 408 36.19 -29.13 -8.18
CA THR A 408 35.05 -28.51 -7.50
C THR A 408 34.43 -27.50 -8.44
N VAL A 409 33.12 -27.48 -8.53
CA VAL A 409 32.39 -26.41 -9.23
C VAL A 409 31.56 -25.66 -8.21
N ASN A 410 31.64 -24.34 -8.23
CA ASN A 410 30.92 -23.48 -7.31
C ASN A 410 30.29 -22.30 -8.05
N ASP A 411 29.05 -22.02 -7.70
CA ASP A 411 28.30 -20.83 -8.05
C ASP A 411 27.96 -20.12 -6.73
N SER A 412 28.40 -18.86 -6.62
CA SER A 412 28.33 -18.12 -5.36
C SER A 412 27.02 -17.35 -5.16
N ASP A 413 26.12 -17.40 -6.15
CA ASP A 413 24.77 -16.86 -6.03
C ASP A 413 23.94 -17.71 -5.04
N GLN A 414 22.65 -17.40 -4.85
CA GLN A 414 21.79 -18.12 -3.91
C GLN A 414 20.52 -18.69 -4.55
N GLY A 415 20.03 -19.78 -3.97
CA GLY A 415 18.75 -20.37 -4.32
C GLY A 415 18.69 -20.84 -5.78
N ALA A 416 17.80 -20.24 -6.58
CA ALA A 416 17.62 -20.63 -7.97
C ALA A 416 18.76 -20.15 -8.88
N ASN A 417 19.41 -19.04 -8.53
CA ASN A 417 20.52 -18.46 -9.31
C ASN A 417 21.76 -19.36 -9.24
N ALA A 418 22.03 -19.94 -8.06
CA ALA A 418 23.14 -20.86 -7.83
C ALA A 418 22.94 -22.29 -8.37
N LYS A 419 21.89 -22.54 -9.15
CA LYS A 419 21.52 -23.89 -9.59
C LYS A 419 21.91 -24.09 -11.04
N PHE A 420 22.76 -25.07 -11.31
CA PHE A 420 23.29 -25.34 -12.64
C PHE A 420 23.36 -26.85 -12.94
N ASN A 421 23.38 -27.18 -14.23
CA ASN A 421 23.60 -28.53 -14.73
C ASN A 421 25.03 -28.71 -15.23
N LEU A 422 25.60 -29.88 -14.96
CA LEU A 422 26.88 -30.31 -15.47
C LEU A 422 26.68 -31.25 -16.66
N HIS A 423 27.42 -30.97 -17.72
CA HIS A 423 27.46 -31.78 -18.93
C HIS A 423 28.90 -32.02 -19.34
N LEU A 424 29.22 -33.28 -19.65
CA LEU A 424 30.49 -33.62 -20.26
C LEU A 424 30.28 -33.76 -21.77
N VAL A 425 30.94 -32.91 -22.55
CA VAL A 425 30.82 -32.84 -24.00
C VAL A 425 32.10 -33.37 -24.62
N GLY A 426 32.01 -34.45 -25.38
CA GLY A 426 33.14 -35.05 -26.07
C GLY A 426 32.73 -36.29 -26.87
N PRO A 427 33.71 -37.05 -27.40
CA PRO A 427 33.42 -38.18 -28.27
C PRO A 427 32.71 -39.33 -27.53
N GLY A 428 31.76 -39.96 -28.22
CA GLY A 428 31.31 -41.34 -27.96
C GLY A 428 30.54 -41.60 -26.65
N GLY A 429 30.20 -40.59 -25.85
CA GLY A 429 29.53 -40.82 -24.56
C GLY A 429 30.33 -41.72 -23.61
N ILE A 430 31.66 -41.67 -23.75
CA ILE A 430 32.61 -42.59 -23.08
C ILE A 430 32.57 -42.44 -21.57
N PHE A 431 32.36 -41.21 -21.10
CA PHE A 431 32.28 -40.88 -19.69
C PHE A 431 30.99 -40.13 -19.38
N ARG A 432 30.53 -40.24 -18.14
CA ARG A 432 29.49 -39.37 -17.57
C ARG A 432 30.01 -38.58 -16.39
N VAL A 433 29.39 -37.43 -16.16
CA VAL A 433 29.65 -36.57 -15.00
C VAL A 433 28.60 -36.81 -13.91
N VAL A 434 29.05 -36.82 -12.66
CA VAL A 434 28.21 -36.95 -11.47
C VAL A 434 28.67 -35.94 -10.41
N PRO A 435 27.76 -35.16 -9.79
CA PRO A 435 26.32 -35.07 -10.09
C PRO A 435 26.03 -34.35 -11.42
N GLN A 436 24.82 -34.51 -11.98
CA GLN A 436 24.38 -33.79 -13.19
C GLN A 436 23.73 -32.44 -12.90
N THR A 437 23.20 -32.24 -11.69
CA THR A 437 22.62 -30.97 -11.25
C THR A 437 23.21 -30.63 -9.90
N VAL A 438 23.66 -29.40 -9.76
CA VAL A 438 24.33 -28.87 -8.57
C VAL A 438 23.54 -27.66 -8.06
N LEU A 439 23.57 -27.49 -6.74
CA LEU A 439 23.10 -26.29 -6.05
C LEU A 439 24.29 -25.73 -5.26
N ASN A 440 24.70 -24.51 -5.56
CA ASN A 440 25.84 -23.81 -5.00
C ASN A 440 27.18 -24.50 -5.36
N GLU A 441 27.56 -25.54 -4.62
CA GLU A 441 28.87 -26.19 -4.74
C GLU A 441 28.76 -27.71 -4.82
N ALA A 442 29.57 -28.33 -5.67
CA ALA A 442 29.77 -29.78 -5.66
C ALA A 442 31.17 -30.19 -6.09
N GLN A 443 31.63 -31.32 -5.56
CA GLN A 443 32.74 -32.05 -6.14
C GLN A 443 32.25 -32.86 -7.34
N VAL A 444 32.98 -32.75 -8.44
CA VAL A 444 32.67 -33.40 -9.70
C VAL A 444 33.42 -34.72 -9.79
N THR A 445 32.69 -35.80 -10.06
CA THR A 445 33.24 -37.12 -10.35
C THR A 445 32.93 -37.49 -11.80
N ILE A 446 33.91 -38.04 -12.51
CA ILE A 446 33.75 -38.56 -13.86
C ILE A 446 33.81 -40.09 -13.79
N ILE A 447 32.87 -40.76 -14.46
CA ILE A 447 32.68 -42.22 -14.43
C ILE A 447 32.74 -42.77 -15.84
N VAL A 448 33.43 -43.90 -16.04
CA VAL A 448 33.49 -44.66 -17.29
C VAL A 448 32.11 -45.27 -17.59
N GLU A 449 31.59 -45.02 -18.79
CA GLU A 449 30.33 -45.61 -19.30
C GLU A 449 30.55 -46.59 -20.45
N ASN A 450 31.51 -46.33 -21.33
CA ASN A 450 31.79 -47.20 -22.48
C ASN A 450 33.29 -47.51 -22.55
N SER A 451 33.67 -48.58 -21.84
CA SER A 451 35.07 -49.01 -21.76
C SER A 451 35.65 -49.39 -23.12
N ALA A 452 34.86 -50.06 -23.97
CA ALA A 452 35.30 -50.54 -25.28
C ALA A 452 35.64 -49.41 -26.29
N ALA A 453 35.30 -48.16 -25.97
CA ALA A 453 35.68 -46.99 -26.75
C ALA A 453 36.99 -46.33 -26.29
N ILE A 454 37.58 -46.80 -25.18
CA ILE A 454 38.85 -46.35 -24.62
C ILE A 454 39.93 -47.35 -25.04
N ASP A 455 40.62 -47.03 -26.12
CA ASP A 455 41.58 -47.89 -26.82
C ASP A 455 42.79 -47.02 -27.22
N TYR A 456 43.96 -47.36 -26.70
CA TYR A 456 45.20 -46.60 -26.82
C TYR A 456 45.71 -46.59 -28.26
N GLU A 457 45.63 -47.72 -28.96
CA GLU A 457 46.06 -47.88 -30.36
C GLU A 457 45.24 -47.00 -31.31
N LYS A 458 44.00 -46.68 -30.94
CA LYS A 458 43.16 -45.71 -31.66
C LYS A 458 43.43 -44.26 -31.26
N PHE A 459 43.43 -43.95 -29.96
CA PHE A 459 43.56 -42.58 -29.45
C PHE A 459 44.38 -42.52 -28.16
N GLN A 460 45.56 -41.90 -28.20
CA GLN A 460 46.41 -41.76 -27.01
C GLN A 460 45.92 -40.66 -26.04
N ASP A 461 45.19 -39.67 -26.55
CA ASP A 461 44.64 -38.57 -25.77
C ASP A 461 43.15 -38.42 -26.02
N LEU A 462 42.36 -38.34 -24.95
CA LEU A 462 40.93 -38.03 -25.02
C LEU A 462 40.67 -36.67 -24.38
N THR A 463 40.05 -35.75 -25.13
CA THR A 463 39.70 -34.41 -24.64
C THR A 463 38.20 -34.23 -24.55
N PHE A 464 37.73 -33.76 -23.40
CA PHE A 464 36.32 -33.45 -23.13
C PHE A 464 36.18 -32.00 -22.62
N LYS A 465 35.02 -31.40 -22.88
CA LYS A 465 34.62 -30.12 -22.27
C LYS A 465 33.60 -30.39 -21.18
N LEU A 466 33.97 -30.10 -19.94
CA LEU A 466 33.05 -30.04 -18.81
C LEU A 466 32.35 -28.69 -18.81
N LEU A 467 31.05 -28.69 -19.04
CA LEU A 467 30.20 -27.51 -19.14
C LEU A 467 29.29 -27.42 -17.91
N ALA A 468 29.29 -26.27 -17.24
CA ALA A 468 28.30 -25.91 -16.24
C ALA A 468 27.34 -24.86 -16.85
N VAL A 469 26.03 -25.09 -16.75
CA VAL A 469 25.01 -24.16 -17.28
C VAL A 469 23.92 -23.94 -16.24
N GLU A 470 23.70 -22.69 -15.86
CA GLU A 470 22.61 -22.32 -14.96
C GLU A 470 21.23 -22.73 -15.50
N VAL A 471 20.34 -23.02 -14.55
CA VAL A 471 18.96 -23.43 -14.82
C VAL A 471 17.98 -22.61 -14.00
N ASN A 472 16.82 -22.33 -14.58
CA ASN A 472 15.73 -21.56 -13.95
C ASN A 472 16.06 -20.08 -13.68
N THR A 473 17.08 -19.53 -14.35
CA THR A 473 17.40 -18.10 -14.39
C THR A 473 16.98 -17.47 -15.73
N PRO A 474 16.53 -16.18 -15.76
CA PRO A 474 16.19 -15.49 -17.00
C PRO A 474 17.39 -15.27 -17.92
N GLU A 475 18.52 -14.88 -17.34
CA GLU A 475 19.83 -14.83 -17.98
C GLU A 475 20.64 -16.00 -17.44
N LYS A 476 21.18 -16.84 -18.31
CA LYS A 476 21.93 -18.03 -17.90
C LYS A 476 23.41 -17.78 -18.11
N PHE A 477 24.19 -17.86 -17.05
CA PHE A 477 25.63 -18.00 -17.20
C PHE A 477 26.02 -19.46 -17.40
N SER A 478 27.18 -19.61 -18.01
CA SER A 478 27.79 -20.91 -18.24
C SER A 478 29.30 -20.79 -18.20
N SER A 479 29.96 -21.84 -17.75
CA SER A 479 31.42 -21.96 -17.79
C SER A 479 31.84 -23.31 -18.32
N THR A 480 33.07 -23.35 -18.83
CA THR A 480 33.66 -24.57 -19.39
C THR A 480 35.05 -24.81 -18.82
N ALA A 481 35.37 -26.07 -18.57
CA ALA A 481 36.73 -26.54 -18.33
C ALA A 481 37.09 -27.69 -19.27
N ASP A 482 38.34 -27.76 -19.69
CA ASP A 482 38.87 -28.85 -20.50
C ASP A 482 39.32 -30.00 -19.60
N ILE A 483 38.94 -31.23 -19.94
CA ILE A 483 39.39 -32.46 -19.29
C ILE A 483 40.23 -33.21 -20.31
N VAL A 484 41.53 -33.33 -20.03
CA VAL A 484 42.48 -34.05 -20.88
C VAL A 484 42.85 -35.35 -20.19
N ILE A 485 42.60 -36.46 -20.87
CA ILE A 485 42.88 -37.80 -20.38
C ILE A 485 43.97 -38.39 -21.24
N HIS A 486 45.13 -38.61 -20.64
CA HIS A 486 46.26 -39.29 -21.28
C HIS A 486 46.11 -40.79 -21.07
N LEU A 487 45.89 -41.53 -22.14
CA LEU A 487 45.78 -42.97 -22.04
C LEU A 487 47.15 -43.60 -21.78
N LEU A 488 47.14 -44.63 -20.95
CA LEU A 488 48.25 -45.53 -20.76
C LEU A 488 47.89 -46.85 -21.42
N ASP A 489 48.78 -47.26 -22.31
CA ASP A 489 48.74 -48.52 -23.03
C ASP A 489 48.71 -49.70 -22.04
N THR A 490 48.05 -50.77 -22.44
CA THR A 490 48.12 -52.07 -21.79
C THR A 490 48.45 -53.12 -22.83
N ASN A 491 49.18 -54.16 -22.45
CA ASN A 491 49.35 -55.31 -23.32
C ASN A 491 47.99 -56.01 -23.53
N ASP A 492 47.22 -55.63 -24.54
CA ASP A 492 45.91 -56.18 -24.90
C ASP A 492 45.89 -56.80 -26.31
N ASN A 493 46.83 -56.42 -27.18
CA ASN A 493 46.99 -57.02 -28.49
C ASN A 493 47.90 -58.25 -28.45
N ILE A 494 48.00 -58.95 -29.58
CA ILE A 494 48.93 -60.07 -29.77
C ILE A 494 49.77 -59.77 -31.00
N PRO A 495 51.01 -60.30 -31.08
CA PRO A 495 51.84 -60.09 -32.26
C PRO A 495 51.13 -60.64 -33.49
N LYS A 496 51.15 -59.93 -34.62
CA LYS A 496 50.50 -60.37 -35.85
C LYS A 496 51.46 -60.39 -37.03
N PHE A 497 51.66 -61.57 -37.61
CA PHE A 497 52.43 -61.71 -38.85
C PHE A 497 51.77 -61.00 -40.03
N SER A 498 52.60 -60.48 -40.93
CA SER A 498 52.15 -59.86 -42.19
C SER A 498 51.48 -60.85 -43.16
N SER A 499 51.75 -62.14 -43.00
CA SER A 499 51.18 -63.25 -43.76
C SER A 499 51.06 -64.49 -42.87
N ASP A 500 50.01 -65.29 -43.09
CA ASP A 500 49.80 -66.57 -42.39
C ASP A 500 50.84 -67.63 -42.80
N TYR A 501 51.44 -67.46 -43.99
CA TYR A 501 52.49 -68.32 -44.51
C TYR A 501 53.54 -67.55 -45.33
N TYR A 502 54.76 -68.06 -45.35
CA TYR A 502 55.89 -67.54 -46.11
C TYR A 502 56.48 -68.65 -46.97
N ILE A 503 56.65 -68.36 -48.27
CA ILE A 503 57.22 -69.30 -49.22
C ILE A 503 58.58 -68.78 -49.67
N ALA A 504 59.60 -69.61 -49.55
CA ALA A 504 60.96 -69.29 -49.95
C ALA A 504 61.52 -70.36 -50.87
N LYS A 505 62.47 -69.95 -51.72
CA LYS A 505 63.21 -70.84 -52.60
C LYS A 505 64.69 -70.59 -52.39
N ILE A 506 65.47 -71.65 -52.22
CA ILE A 506 66.92 -71.57 -52.03
C ILE A 506 67.61 -72.64 -52.88
N PRO A 507 68.61 -72.30 -53.72
CA PRO A 507 69.40 -73.31 -54.43
C PRO A 507 70.13 -74.24 -53.47
N GLU A 508 70.22 -75.53 -53.78
CA GLU A 508 70.87 -76.52 -52.90
C GLU A 508 72.37 -76.24 -52.69
N ASN A 509 73.04 -75.68 -53.69
CA ASN A 509 74.44 -75.27 -53.62
C ASN A 509 74.69 -73.98 -52.80
N SER A 510 73.67 -73.45 -52.12
CA SER A 510 73.81 -72.28 -51.25
C SER A 510 74.69 -72.60 -50.04
N PRO A 511 75.69 -71.76 -49.71
CA PRO A 511 76.54 -72.01 -48.56
C PRO A 511 75.77 -71.93 -47.24
N GLY A 512 76.26 -72.65 -46.21
CA GLY A 512 75.75 -72.51 -44.84
C GLY A 512 75.83 -71.05 -44.35
N GLY A 513 74.79 -70.58 -43.67
CA GLY A 513 74.64 -69.16 -43.28
C GLY A 513 73.95 -68.28 -44.32
N SER A 514 73.42 -68.85 -45.42
CA SER A 514 72.68 -68.09 -46.44
C SER A 514 71.31 -67.65 -45.92
N ASN A 515 70.94 -66.39 -46.16
CA ASN A 515 69.60 -65.88 -45.86
C ASN A 515 68.58 -66.55 -46.79
N VAL A 516 67.45 -67.00 -46.23
CA VAL A 516 66.39 -67.70 -46.95
C VAL A 516 65.19 -66.80 -47.16
N VAL A 517 64.62 -66.28 -46.07
CA VAL A 517 63.43 -65.43 -46.09
C VAL A 517 63.38 -64.59 -44.82
N ALA A 518 62.87 -63.37 -44.94
CA ALA A 518 62.57 -62.53 -43.79
C ALA A 518 61.07 -62.61 -43.49
N VAL A 519 60.72 -62.86 -42.24
CA VAL A 519 59.33 -62.79 -41.76
C VAL A 519 59.16 -61.53 -40.90
N THR A 520 57.95 -61.00 -40.88
CA THR A 520 57.66 -59.79 -40.11
C THR A 520 56.32 -59.93 -39.42
N ALA A 521 56.32 -59.69 -38.12
CA ALA A 521 55.14 -59.50 -37.29
C ALA A 521 55.15 -58.09 -36.70
N ILE A 522 53.96 -57.58 -36.42
CA ILE A 522 53.73 -56.28 -35.79
C ILE A 522 52.82 -56.52 -34.60
N ASP A 523 53.20 -55.96 -33.47
CA ASP A 523 52.36 -55.82 -32.29
C ASP A 523 52.15 -54.31 -32.09
N PRO A 524 50.89 -53.84 -32.06
CA PRO A 524 50.60 -52.41 -31.99
C PRO A 524 50.84 -51.81 -30.61
N ASP A 525 51.00 -52.64 -29.57
CA ASP A 525 51.23 -52.19 -28.18
C ASP A 525 52.57 -51.44 -28.06
N SER A 526 52.68 -50.56 -27.06
CA SER A 526 53.82 -49.66 -26.92
C SER A 526 54.95 -50.23 -26.07
N GLY A 527 56.15 -49.66 -26.28
CA GLY A 527 57.31 -49.96 -25.45
C GLY A 527 57.73 -51.43 -25.54
N LEU A 528 57.84 -52.09 -24.38
CA LEU A 528 58.29 -53.48 -24.30
C LEU A 528 57.21 -54.48 -24.72
N TRP A 529 55.93 -54.09 -24.69
CA TRP A 529 54.83 -54.97 -25.09
C TRP A 529 54.75 -55.11 -26.61
N GLY A 530 55.13 -54.08 -27.37
CA GLY A 530 55.31 -54.17 -28.82
C GLY A 530 56.63 -54.78 -29.29
N GLU A 531 57.58 -55.06 -28.39
CA GLU A 531 58.90 -55.59 -28.75
C GLU A 531 58.86 -57.11 -28.95
N LEU A 532 59.16 -57.56 -30.17
CA LEU A 532 58.98 -58.95 -30.57
C LEU A 532 60.28 -59.76 -30.59
N LYS A 533 60.16 -61.00 -30.13
CA LYS A 533 61.18 -62.04 -30.27
C LYS A 533 60.72 -63.15 -31.19
N TYR A 534 61.50 -63.42 -32.23
CA TYR A 534 61.24 -64.47 -33.19
C TYR A 534 61.95 -65.78 -32.83
N THR A 535 61.24 -66.91 -32.94
CA THR A 535 61.78 -68.26 -32.78
C THR A 535 61.20 -69.21 -33.82
N ILE A 536 61.95 -70.24 -34.22
CA ILE A 536 61.46 -71.30 -35.12
C ILE A 536 61.27 -72.59 -34.34
N TYR A 537 60.27 -73.38 -34.72
CA TYR A 537 60.01 -74.69 -34.14
C TYR A 537 59.30 -75.59 -35.14
N GLY A 538 59.44 -76.91 -34.96
CA GLY A 538 58.92 -77.93 -35.87
C GLY A 538 60.02 -78.83 -36.41
N THR A 539 59.64 -80.02 -36.88
CA THR A 539 60.58 -81.08 -37.31
C THR A 539 61.32 -80.75 -38.61
N GLY A 540 60.88 -79.74 -39.38
CA GLY A 540 61.56 -79.28 -40.59
C GLY A 540 62.54 -78.12 -40.36
N ALA A 541 62.72 -77.67 -39.11
CA ALA A 541 63.50 -76.48 -38.77
C ALA A 541 65.00 -76.76 -38.53
N ASP A 542 65.42 -78.02 -38.44
CA ASP A 542 66.75 -78.42 -37.94
C ASP A 542 67.93 -77.80 -38.68
N LEU A 543 67.77 -77.52 -39.98
CA LEU A 543 68.81 -76.93 -40.83
C LEU A 543 68.77 -75.39 -40.88
N PHE A 544 67.85 -74.78 -40.16
CA PHE A 544 67.60 -73.34 -40.22
C PHE A 544 67.77 -72.71 -38.84
N LEU A 545 68.01 -71.39 -38.85
CA LEU A 545 67.98 -70.52 -37.67
C LEU A 545 67.22 -69.26 -38.04
N ILE A 546 66.72 -68.56 -37.03
CA ILE A 546 66.09 -67.25 -37.18
C ILE A 546 66.78 -66.24 -36.29
N HIS A 547 67.01 -65.05 -36.81
CA HIS A 547 67.53 -63.96 -36.02
C HIS A 547 66.43 -63.38 -35.11
N PRO A 548 66.64 -63.34 -33.78
CA PRO A 548 65.57 -63.15 -32.81
C PRO A 548 64.89 -61.78 -32.86
N SER A 549 65.54 -60.74 -33.39
CA SER A 549 64.96 -59.38 -33.48
C SER A 549 64.65 -58.92 -34.90
N THR A 550 65.16 -59.59 -35.94
CA THR A 550 64.96 -59.15 -37.34
C THR A 550 64.06 -60.08 -38.13
N GLY A 551 63.76 -61.28 -37.62
CA GLY A 551 62.91 -62.25 -38.31
C GLY A 551 63.55 -62.86 -39.56
N ILE A 552 64.86 -62.66 -39.79
CA ILE A 552 65.56 -63.26 -40.94
C ILE A 552 65.84 -64.73 -40.63
N ILE A 553 65.30 -65.62 -41.46
CA ILE A 553 65.59 -67.04 -41.47
C ILE A 553 66.78 -67.29 -42.37
N TYR A 554 67.76 -68.05 -41.89
CA TYR A 554 68.98 -68.40 -42.60
C TYR A 554 69.36 -69.86 -42.36
N THR A 555 70.13 -70.45 -43.27
CA THR A 555 70.64 -71.83 -43.12
C THR A 555 71.66 -71.89 -41.99
N GLN A 556 71.72 -72.98 -41.25
CA GLN A 556 72.76 -73.17 -40.25
C GLN A 556 74.15 -73.11 -40.90
N PRO A 557 75.21 -72.66 -40.18
CA PRO A 557 76.54 -72.51 -40.76
C PRO A 557 77.14 -73.79 -41.36
N TRP A 558 76.68 -74.95 -40.88
CA TRP A 558 77.09 -76.28 -41.32
C TRP A 558 76.03 -76.99 -42.17
N ALA A 559 74.86 -76.37 -42.40
CA ALA A 559 73.81 -76.98 -43.19
C ALA A 559 74.24 -77.17 -44.63
N ILE A 560 73.97 -78.36 -45.17
CA ILE A 560 74.13 -78.72 -46.58
C ILE A 560 72.73 -79.09 -47.06
N LEU A 561 72.26 -78.38 -48.09
CA LEU A 561 70.98 -78.64 -48.73
C LEU A 561 71.23 -79.56 -49.93
N ASP A 562 70.33 -80.51 -50.14
CA ASP A 562 70.41 -81.53 -51.20
C ASP A 562 68.97 -81.82 -51.63
N ALA A 563 68.63 -81.46 -52.87
CA ALA A 563 67.30 -81.56 -53.43
C ALA A 563 66.90 -83.01 -53.73
N GLU A 564 67.86 -83.88 -54.08
CA GLU A 564 67.67 -85.32 -54.30
C GLU A 564 67.30 -86.04 -53.00
N ILE A 565 67.83 -85.59 -51.85
CA ILE A 565 67.48 -86.11 -50.53
C ILE A 565 66.18 -85.50 -50.02
N ASN A 566 66.10 -84.16 -49.94
CA ASN A 566 64.90 -83.47 -49.48
C ASN A 566 64.75 -82.07 -50.08
N SER A 567 63.83 -81.95 -51.05
CA SER A 567 63.54 -80.69 -51.72
C SER A 567 62.56 -79.76 -50.99
N LYS A 568 61.95 -80.19 -49.87
CA LYS A 568 60.90 -79.40 -49.18
C LYS A 568 61.05 -79.41 -47.66
N TYR A 569 61.02 -78.22 -47.08
CA TYR A 569 60.96 -78.02 -45.63
C TYR A 569 59.70 -77.26 -45.24
N HIS A 570 59.09 -77.68 -44.14
CA HIS A 570 57.94 -77.05 -43.53
C HIS A 570 58.14 -76.96 -42.02
N PHE A 571 57.99 -75.77 -41.48
CA PHE A 571 58.05 -75.51 -40.05
C PHE A 571 57.30 -74.21 -39.72
N PHE A 572 57.25 -73.86 -38.44
CA PHE A 572 56.55 -72.68 -37.96
C PHE A 572 57.53 -71.66 -37.40
N VAL A 573 57.19 -70.39 -37.55
CA VAL A 573 57.83 -69.29 -36.83
C VAL A 573 56.85 -68.77 -35.78
N LYS A 574 57.34 -68.54 -34.56
CA LYS A 574 56.64 -67.88 -33.47
C LYS A 574 57.18 -66.46 -33.33
N ALA A 575 56.30 -65.47 -33.30
CA ALA A 575 56.58 -64.13 -32.82
C ALA A 575 55.94 -64.00 -31.44
N GLU A 576 56.71 -63.61 -30.43
CA GLU A 576 56.30 -63.53 -29.03
C GLU A 576 56.71 -62.20 -28.43
N ASP A 577 55.80 -61.56 -27.68
CA ASP A 577 56.07 -60.36 -26.89
C ASP A 577 56.84 -60.70 -25.59
N ILE A 578 57.05 -59.70 -24.72
CA ILE A 578 57.77 -59.90 -23.46
C ILE A 578 56.96 -60.67 -22.39
N GLU A 579 55.64 -60.70 -22.47
CA GLU A 579 54.74 -61.37 -21.50
C GLU A 579 54.26 -62.75 -21.97
N GLY A 580 54.70 -63.19 -23.15
CA GLY A 580 54.44 -64.51 -23.72
C GLY A 580 53.23 -64.60 -24.64
N LYS A 581 52.54 -63.49 -24.96
CA LYS A 581 51.54 -63.48 -26.02
C LYS A 581 52.25 -63.65 -27.35
N HIS A 582 51.64 -64.45 -28.22
CA HIS A 582 52.31 -64.86 -29.44
C HIS A 582 51.37 -65.22 -30.57
N SER A 583 51.90 -65.19 -31.79
CA SER A 583 51.28 -65.78 -32.97
C SER A 583 52.27 -66.66 -33.73
N LEU A 584 51.73 -67.42 -34.68
CA LEU A 584 52.45 -68.42 -35.46
C LEU A 584 52.21 -68.17 -36.95
N ALA A 585 53.25 -68.37 -37.76
CA ALA A 585 53.14 -68.38 -39.21
C ALA A 585 53.86 -69.60 -39.79
N GLU A 586 53.34 -70.14 -40.89
CA GLU A 586 53.92 -71.28 -41.59
C GLU A 586 55.05 -70.84 -42.52
N VAL A 587 56.11 -71.64 -42.61
CA VAL A 587 57.21 -71.40 -43.54
C VAL A 587 57.42 -72.62 -44.42
N PHE A 588 57.36 -72.40 -45.72
CA PHE A 588 57.62 -73.41 -46.75
C PHE A 588 58.89 -73.04 -47.50
N ILE A 589 59.92 -73.88 -47.39
CA ILE A 589 61.18 -73.69 -48.14
C ILE A 589 61.25 -74.79 -49.19
N THR A 590 61.38 -74.38 -50.45
CA THR A 590 61.70 -75.29 -51.56
C THR A 590 63.17 -75.16 -51.88
N VAL A 591 63.89 -76.28 -51.79
CA VAL A 591 65.26 -76.36 -52.30
C VAL A 591 65.18 -76.52 -53.81
N LEU A 592 65.86 -75.62 -54.54
CA LEU A 592 65.96 -75.69 -55.99
C LEU A 592 67.11 -76.62 -56.36
N ASP A 593 66.77 -77.66 -57.11
CA ASP A 593 67.70 -78.58 -57.77
C ASP A 593 68.65 -77.80 -58.71
N VAL A 594 69.92 -78.11 -58.58
CA VAL A 594 71.04 -77.69 -59.41
C VAL A 594 71.63 -78.95 -60.01
N ASN A 595 71.84 -78.96 -61.33
CA ASN A 595 72.40 -80.12 -62.03
C ASN A 595 73.85 -80.47 -61.59
N ASP A 596 73.99 -81.18 -60.48
CA ASP A 596 75.23 -81.61 -59.84
C ASP A 596 75.44 -83.13 -59.94
N HIS A 597 74.39 -83.87 -60.29
CA HIS A 597 74.41 -85.29 -60.63
C HIS A 597 74.55 -85.50 -62.15
N SER A 598 75.60 -86.21 -62.56
CA SER A 598 75.77 -86.62 -63.95
C SER A 598 74.84 -87.79 -64.30
N PRO A 599 74.29 -87.88 -65.53
CA PRO A 599 73.46 -89.02 -65.91
C PRO A 599 74.28 -90.31 -65.91
N GLU A 600 73.77 -91.34 -65.24
CA GLU A 600 74.38 -92.67 -65.17
C GLU A 600 73.56 -93.70 -65.96
N PHE A 601 74.25 -94.65 -66.60
CA PHE A 601 73.58 -95.78 -67.23
C PHE A 601 73.13 -96.78 -66.16
N SER A 602 71.92 -97.34 -66.31
CA SER A 602 71.37 -98.33 -65.37
C SER A 602 72.20 -99.61 -65.24
N GLU A 603 73.05 -99.90 -66.23
CA GLU A 603 74.00 -101.00 -66.21
C GLU A 603 75.33 -100.56 -66.82
N ASN A 604 76.45 -101.02 -66.24
CA ASN A 604 77.80 -100.76 -66.76
C ASN A 604 78.05 -101.42 -68.14
N ILE A 605 77.24 -102.42 -68.50
CA ILE A 605 77.30 -103.13 -69.77
C ILE A 605 75.88 -103.36 -70.26
N GLN A 606 75.50 -102.76 -71.39
CA GLN A 606 74.23 -103.09 -72.05
C GLN A 606 74.47 -104.14 -73.12
N GLU A 607 74.26 -105.42 -72.80
CA GLU A 607 74.31 -106.49 -73.80
C GLU A 607 72.96 -106.61 -74.52
N LYS A 608 72.97 -106.35 -75.83
CA LYS A 608 71.82 -106.57 -76.69
C LYS A 608 72.24 -107.45 -77.86
N THR A 609 71.73 -108.68 -77.91
CA THR A 609 72.00 -109.60 -79.01
C THR A 609 71.13 -109.24 -80.21
N MET A 610 71.74 -108.74 -81.29
CA MET A 610 71.03 -108.48 -82.55
C MET A 610 70.95 -109.78 -83.37
N ILE A 611 69.75 -110.30 -83.59
CA ILE A 611 69.54 -111.43 -84.51
C ILE A 611 69.61 -110.90 -85.95
N ILE A 612 70.60 -111.34 -86.72
CA ILE A 612 70.73 -111.00 -88.14
C ILE A 612 69.58 -111.67 -88.91
N GLY A 613 68.62 -110.88 -89.40
CA GLY A 613 67.48 -111.33 -90.21
C GLY A 613 66.09 -110.83 -89.78
N SER A 614 65.97 -110.21 -88.59
CA SER A 614 64.72 -109.60 -88.15
C SER A 614 64.48 -108.26 -88.85
N PRO A 615 63.26 -107.95 -89.34
CA PRO A 615 62.96 -106.66 -89.95
C PRO A 615 63.21 -105.53 -88.95
N VAL A 616 63.93 -104.50 -89.39
CA VAL A 616 64.13 -103.27 -88.60
C VAL A 616 62.77 -102.59 -88.47
N LYS A 617 62.15 -102.70 -87.30
CA LYS A 617 61.09 -101.78 -86.92
C LYS A 617 61.78 -100.48 -86.49
N VAL A 618 61.79 -99.50 -87.39
CA VAL A 618 62.17 -98.12 -87.03
C VAL A 618 61.03 -97.59 -86.17
N GLU A 619 61.12 -97.76 -84.85
CA GLU A 619 60.36 -96.91 -83.95
C GLU A 619 61.09 -95.57 -83.90
N VAL A 620 60.50 -94.58 -84.56
CA VAL A 620 60.89 -93.18 -84.40
C VAL A 620 60.49 -92.80 -82.97
N GLY A 621 61.38 -93.08 -82.02
CA GLY A 621 61.37 -92.41 -80.73
C GLY A 621 61.72 -90.95 -81.01
N PHE A 622 60.73 -90.07 -80.99
CA PHE A 622 60.96 -88.64 -80.92
C PHE A 622 61.82 -88.38 -79.67
N CYS A 623 63.11 -88.10 -79.87
CA CYS A 623 63.92 -87.45 -78.86
C CYS A 623 63.41 -86.00 -78.83
N MET A 624 62.47 -85.72 -77.93
CA MET A 624 62.06 -84.36 -77.67
C MET A 624 63.19 -83.72 -76.85
N GLU A 625 64.16 -83.11 -77.52
CA GLU A 625 64.96 -82.04 -76.92
C GLU A 625 63.98 -80.97 -76.47
N VAL A 626 63.70 -80.93 -75.17
CA VAL A 626 63.16 -79.72 -74.54
C VAL A 626 64.37 -78.92 -74.09
N CYS A 627 64.99 -78.26 -75.07
CA CYS A 627 65.70 -77.01 -74.82
C CYS A 627 64.61 -75.94 -74.73
N LEU A 628 64.26 -75.52 -73.51
CA LEU A 628 63.47 -74.30 -73.28
C LEU A 628 64.25 -73.42 -72.32
N THR A 629 65.14 -72.63 -72.90
CA THR A 629 65.51 -71.31 -72.38
C THR A 629 64.77 -70.27 -73.21
N GLU A 630 63.85 -69.52 -72.59
CA GLU A 630 63.51 -68.11 -72.87
C GLU A 630 62.50 -67.66 -71.78
N LEU A 631 62.88 -66.78 -70.85
CA LEU A 631 62.79 -65.32 -70.96
C LEU A 631 61.37 -64.84 -71.32
N GLN A 632 60.58 -64.53 -70.28
CA GLN A 632 59.93 -63.22 -70.14
C GLN A 632 59.66 -62.90 -68.66
#